data_AF-A0A957G1L6-F1
#
_entry.id   AF-A0A957G1L6-F1
#
_cell.length_a   1.000
_cell.length_b   1.000
_cell.length_c   1.000
_cell.angle_alpha   90.00
_cell.angle_beta   90.00
_cell.angle_gamma   90.00
#
_symmetry.space_group_name_H-M   'P 1'
#
loop_
_entity.id
_entity.type
_entity.pdbx_description
1 polymer ?
#
loop_
_entity_poly.entity_id
_entity_poly.type
_entity_poly.pdbx_seq_one_letter_code
_entity_poly.pdbx_strand_id
1 'polypeptide(L)'
;FDSPEVQAAAEAYESVFGVAPVYQRSGGGIPVVSLFSGVLGLPVILMGFGLPDDNLHAPNEKMHLPNFYKGIATSIAFMEALVG
;
A
#
# COMPACT_ATOMS: atom_id res chain seq x y z
N PHE A 1 -2.09 14.76 0.57
CA PHE A 1 -2.48 13.33 0.54
C PHE A 1 -3.99 13.26 0.67
N ASP A 2 -4.70 14.19 0.04
CA ASP A 2 -6.04 14.58 0.45
C ASP A 2 -7.09 14.07 -0.54
N SER A 3 -6.67 13.26 -1.53
CA SER A 3 -7.61 12.65 -2.46
C SER A 3 -8.44 11.60 -1.72
N PRO A 4 -9.73 11.43 -2.08
CA PRO A 4 -10.60 10.45 -1.44
C PRO A 4 -10.01 9.03 -1.44
N GLU A 5 -9.32 8.65 -2.51
CA GLU A 5 -8.72 7.32 -2.65
C GLU A 5 -7.54 7.12 -1.68
N VAL A 6 -6.76 8.18 -1.43
CA VAL A 6 -5.65 8.14 -0.45
C VAL A 6 -6.19 8.09 0.97
N GLN A 7 -7.30 8.78 1.24
CA GLN A 7 -7.97 8.72 2.55
C GLN A 7 -8.61 7.34 2.78
N ALA A 8 -9.28 6.77 1.78
CA ALA A 8 -9.81 5.40 1.83
C ALA A 8 -8.71 4.36 2.10
N ALA A 9 -7.54 4.50 1.47
CA ALA A 9 -6.40 3.65 1.78
C ALA A 9 -5.94 3.82 3.24
N ALA A 10 -5.90 5.05 3.74
CA ALA A 10 -5.50 5.31 5.12
C ALA A 10 -6.47 4.70 6.16
N GLU A 11 -7.77 4.83 5.92
CA GLU A 11 -8.83 4.21 6.72
C GLU A 11 -8.75 2.68 6.70
N ALA A 12 -8.46 2.08 5.54
CA ALA A 12 -8.26 0.64 5.40
C ALA A 12 -7.02 0.13 6.17
N TYR A 13 -5.94 0.91 6.21
CA TYR A 13 -4.80 0.59 7.07
C TYR A 13 -5.14 0.72 8.55
N GLU A 14 -5.75 1.82 8.96
CA GLU A 14 -6.05 2.08 10.37
C GLU A 14 -7.03 1.04 10.95
N SER A 15 -8.07 0.66 10.20
CA SER A 15 -9.03 -0.36 10.63
C SER A 15 -8.42 -1.75 10.85
N VAL A 16 -7.38 -2.13 10.10
CA VAL A 16 -6.76 -3.46 10.17
C VAL A 16 -5.52 -3.48 11.08
N PHE A 17 -4.74 -2.40 11.08
CA PHE A 17 -3.50 -2.30 11.87
C PHE A 17 -3.71 -1.64 13.23
N GLY A 18 -4.84 -0.95 13.44
CA GLY A 18 -5.22 -0.30 14.69
C GLY A 18 -4.51 1.03 14.95
N VAL A 19 -3.77 1.55 13.96
CA VAL A 19 -3.02 2.81 14.02
C VAL A 19 -3.01 3.48 12.64
N ALA A 20 -3.05 4.81 12.62
CA ALA A 20 -2.95 5.57 11.39
C ALA A 20 -1.63 5.27 10.64
N PRO A 21 -1.66 5.07 9.31
CA PRO A 21 -0.46 4.79 8.54
C PRO A 21 0.41 6.05 8.38
N VAL A 22 1.68 5.83 8.04
CA VAL A 22 2.58 6.92 7.67
C VAL A 22 2.59 7.06 6.15
N TYR A 23 2.39 8.29 5.67
CA TYR A 23 2.58 8.61 4.26
C TYR A 23 4.07 8.69 3.94
N GLN A 24 4.55 7.75 3.13
CA GLN A 24 5.96 7.65 2.78
C GLN A 24 6.19 7.92 1.29
N ARG A 25 7.30 8.60 0.98
CA ARG A 25 7.89 8.64 -0.36
C ARG A 25 9.06 7.66 -0.40
N SER A 26 9.10 6.78 -1.39
CA SER A 26 10.22 5.85 -1.58
C SER A 26 11.18 6.38 -2.65
N GLY A 27 12.49 6.18 -2.45
CA GLY A 27 13.53 6.46 -3.46
C GLY A 27 13.70 5.35 -4.51
N GLY A 28 13.06 4.19 -4.31
CA GLY A 28 13.04 3.11 -5.28
C GLY A 28 12.09 3.43 -6.44
N GLY A 29 12.54 3.21 -7.68
CA GLY A 29 11.74 3.46 -8.87
C GLY A 29 10.88 2.26 -9.23
N ILE A 30 9.56 2.46 -9.33
CA ILE A 30 8.64 1.51 -9.98
C ILE A 30 8.17 2.18 -11.30
N PRO A 31 8.86 1.95 -12.44
CA PRO A 31 8.62 2.72 -13.67
C PRO A 31 7.17 2.65 -14.19
N VAL A 32 6.44 1.58 -13.89
CA VAL A 32 5.05 1.44 -14.31
C VAL A 32 4.13 2.48 -13.66
N VAL A 33 4.50 3.04 -12.51
CA VAL A 33 3.71 4.07 -11.81
C VAL A 33 3.59 5.34 -12.64
N SER A 34 4.72 5.83 -13.18
CA SER A 34 4.72 7.03 -14.03
C SER A 34 4.03 6.75 -15.37
N LEU A 35 4.18 5.55 -15.92
CA LEU A 35 3.49 5.14 -17.14
C LEU A 35 1.96 5.14 -16.95
N PHE A 36 1.45 4.47 -15.91
CA PHE A 36 0.01 4.44 -15.64
C PHE A 36 -0.55 5.83 -15.37
N SER A 37 0.13 6.62 -14.56
CA SER A 37 -0.29 7.99 -14.28
C SER A 37 -0.35 8.84 -15.55
N GLY A 38 0.66 8.72 -16.44
CA GLY A 38 0.70 9.47 -17.70
C GLY A 38 -0.31 9.01 -18.75
N VAL A 39 -0.57 7.69 -18.87
CA VAL A 39 -1.47 7.13 -19.87
C VAL A 39 -2.93 7.23 -19.45
N LEU A 40 -3.24 6.94 -18.18
CA LEU A 40 -4.62 6.90 -17.68
C LEU A 40 -5.07 8.25 -17.12
N GLY A 41 -4.14 9.13 -16.74
CA GLY A 41 -4.46 10.39 -16.07
C GLY A 41 -5.07 10.20 -14.66
N LEU A 42 -4.92 9.01 -14.09
CA LEU A 42 -5.49 8.65 -12.79
C LEU A 42 -4.41 8.65 -11.69
N PRO A 43 -4.79 8.92 -10.43
CA PRO A 43 -3.89 8.76 -9.29
C PRO A 43 -3.49 7.28 -9.13
N VAL A 44 -2.24 7.06 -8.76
CA VAL A 44 -1.71 5.72 -8.44
C VAL A 44 -1.34 5.70 -6.97
N ILE A 45 -1.88 4.71 -6.24
CA ILE A 45 -1.60 4.50 -4.82
C ILE A 45 -0.77 3.22 -4.69
N LEU A 46 0.35 3.33 -3.98
CA LEU A 46 1.18 2.17 -3.63
C LEU A 46 0.88 1.78 -2.18
N MET A 47 0.43 0.55 -1.99
CA MET A 47 0.14 -0.02 -0.68
C MET A 47 1.19 -1.08 -0.34
N GLY A 48 2.04 -0.79 0.65
CA GLY A 48 3.14 -1.65 1.07
C GLY A 48 2.84 -2.41 2.36
N PHE A 49 3.19 -3.70 2.39
CA PHE A 49 2.98 -4.58 3.55
C PHE A 49 4.28 -5.19 4.10
N GLY A 50 5.40 -4.96 3.42
CA GLY A 50 6.70 -5.50 3.81
C GLY A 50 7.29 -4.82 5.04
N LEU A 51 8.20 -5.52 5.71
CA LEU A 51 9.03 -4.97 6.78
C LEU A 51 10.41 -4.56 6.24
N PRO A 52 11.11 -3.63 6.91
CA PRO A 52 12.46 -3.20 6.50
C PRO A 52 13.49 -4.34 6.41
N ASP A 53 13.26 -5.44 7.14
CA ASP A 53 14.15 -6.61 7.21
C ASP A 53 13.67 -7.79 6.34
N ASP A 54 12.77 -7.55 5.38
CA ASP A 54 12.32 -8.58 4.44
C ASP A 54 13.39 -8.96 3.40
N ASN A 55 14.50 -8.23 3.32
CA ASN A 55 15.66 -8.54 2.47
C ASN A 55 15.30 -8.74 0.99
N LEU A 56 14.47 -7.85 0.43
CA LEU A 56 14.09 -7.89 -0.98
C LEU A 56 15.33 -7.99 -1.88
N HIS A 57 15.39 -9.02 -2.72
CA HIS A 57 16.52 -9.31 -3.62
C HIS A 57 17.82 -9.77 -2.94
N ALA A 58 17.76 -10.25 -1.70
CA ALA A 58 18.92 -10.75 -0.95
C ALA A 58 18.63 -12.13 -0.29
N PRO A 59 19.66 -12.87 0.15
CA PRO A 59 19.45 -14.14 0.85
C PRO A 59 18.57 -13.98 2.09
N ASN A 60 17.81 -15.05 2.40
CA ASN A 60 16.82 -15.06 3.47
C ASN A 60 15.72 -13.98 3.29
N GLU A 61 15.36 -13.69 2.04
CA GLU A 61 14.15 -12.93 1.71
C GLU A 61 12.94 -13.60 2.36
N LYS A 62 12.11 -12.82 3.04
CA LYS A 62 10.95 -13.33 3.77
C LYS A 62 9.77 -12.38 3.70
N MET A 63 8.63 -12.87 4.15
CA MET A 63 7.46 -12.05 4.44
C MET A 63 6.95 -12.37 5.84
N HIS A 64 6.62 -11.33 6.60
CA HIS A 64 6.03 -11.49 7.91
C HIS A 64 4.57 -11.99 7.79
N LEU A 65 4.27 -13.21 8.27
CA LEU A 65 2.94 -13.82 8.13
C LEU A 65 1.78 -12.96 8.65
N PRO A 66 1.87 -12.31 9.82
CA PRO A 66 0.84 -11.37 10.24
C PRO A 66 0.62 -10.22 9.23
N ASN A 67 1.68 -9.69 8.60
CA ASN A 67 1.53 -8.65 7.58
C ASN A 67 0.94 -9.21 6.29
N PHE A 68 1.23 -10.47 5.93
CA PHE A 68 0.59 -11.12 4.79
C PHE A 68 -0.93 -11.19 4.97
N TYR A 69 -1.40 -11.70 6.11
CA TYR A 69 -2.84 -11.78 6.39
C TYR A 69 -3.49 -10.40 6.56
N LYS A 70 -2.83 -9.47 7.26
CA LYS A 70 -3.32 -8.09 7.36
C LYS A 70 -3.34 -7.38 6.02
N GLY A 71 -2.38 -7.64 5.13
CA GLY A 71 -2.37 -7.08 3.79
C GLY A 71 -3.56 -7.54 2.94
N ILE A 72 -3.97 -8.81 3.08
CA ILE A 72 -5.21 -9.32 2.48
C ILE A 72 -6.42 -8.54 3.04
N ALA A 73 -6.54 -8.45 4.37
CA ALA A 73 -7.64 -7.75 5.02
C ALA A 73 -7.69 -6.25 4.65
N THR A 74 -6.55 -5.57 4.62
CA THR A 74 -6.45 -4.16 4.22
C THR A 74 -6.82 -3.97 2.75
N SER A 75 -6.44 -4.89 1.87
CA SER A 75 -6.83 -4.82 0.46
C SER A 75 -8.34 -4.98 0.28
N ILE A 76 -8.98 -5.86 1.05
CA ILE A 76 -10.44 -6.00 1.06
C ILE A 76 -11.09 -4.71 1.58
N ALA A 77 -10.66 -4.22 2.75
CA ALA A 77 -11.19 -3.00 3.35
C ALA A 77 -11.04 -1.77 2.43
N PHE A 78 -9.93 -1.67 1.71
CA PHE A 78 -9.72 -0.60 0.72
C PHE A 78 -10.72 -0.68 -0.43
N MET A 79 -10.95 -1.88 -0.98
CA MET A 79 -11.93 -2.06 -2.07
C MET A 79 -13.36 -1.75 -1.61
N GLU A 80 -13.71 -2.08 -0.36
CA GLU A 80 -15.00 -1.73 0.23
C GLU A 80 -15.14 -0.21 0.41
N ALA A 81 -14.10 0.46 0.92
CA ALA A 81 -14.09 1.90 1.12
C ALA A 81 -14.16 2.71 -0.20
N LEU A 82 -13.69 2.16 -1.32
CA LEU A 82 -13.78 2.81 -2.63
C LEU A 82 -15.16 2.74 -3.29
N VAL A 83 -15.99 1.78 -2.91
CA VAL A 83 -17.32 1.55 -3.53
C VAL A 83 -18.46 2.19 -2.73
N GLY A 84 -18.20 2.54 -1.47
CA GLY A 84 -19.16 3.17 -0.57
C GLY A 84 -19.22 4.69 -0.65
#